data_AF-A0A937GAN5-F1
#
_entry.id   AF-A0A937GAN5-F1
#
_cell.length_a   1.000
_cell.length_b   1.000
_cell.length_c   1.000
_cell.angle_alpha   90.00
_cell.angle_beta   90.00
_cell.angle_gamma   90.00
#
_symmetry.space_group_name_H-M   'P 1'
#
loop_
_entity.id
_entity.type
_entity.pdbx_description
1 polymer ?
#
loop_
_entity_poly.entity_id
_entity_poly.type
_entity_poly.pdbx_seq_one_letter_code
_entity_poly.pdbx_strand_id
1 'polypeptide(L)'
;MNGNTADIAAISDWPGSSAATQRLFDRYVMVDWSAASSPRLGRDSIWMAERARDSGASEPVNISTRAAAMAALSDLVMTTGDERVLIGFDFTFGYPTGTADLITSGEPGATWADVWRWMAEHISDDENNRNDRFDVAAQLNADIEHRTGVAPLWGYPGRERTDALSRTRPAIWGGDDVADRRRAAAPGFGAREFRIAEQRVRARGHRPFPAWQLAYPGSVGSQMMLGMHHLERWRHDARLDGRVRVWPFDTDVGITSAVVNPGTVLVAEVWPSMFDIDRERHEVLDAAQVLTVVDLLAAADANGTLANWFDPDLTAQERDHVLTEEGWTLGVT
;
A
#
# COMPACT_ATOMS: atom_id res chain seq x y z
N MET A 1 14.23 -52.27 13.41
CA MET A 1 14.76 -51.39 12.35
C MET A 1 13.70 -51.36 11.25
N ASN A 2 12.66 -50.55 11.44
CA ASN A 2 12.49 -49.18 10.90
C ASN A 2 11.98 -49.26 9.45
N GLY A 3 10.82 -48.74 9.06
CA GLY A 3 9.79 -48.01 9.78
C GLY A 3 8.59 -47.74 8.87
N ASN A 4 7.40 -47.77 9.48
CA ASN A 4 6.22 -46.94 9.27
C ASN A 4 5.96 -46.36 7.85
N THR A 5 5.15 -47.07 7.06
CA THR A 5 4.26 -46.47 6.06
C THR A 5 2.89 -46.26 6.71
N ALA A 6 2.65 -45.05 7.21
CA ALA A 6 1.34 -44.63 7.70
C ALA A 6 0.64 -43.81 6.60
N ASP A 7 -0.43 -44.41 6.07
CA ASP A 7 -1.65 -43.86 5.50
C ASP A 7 -1.66 -42.39 5.03
N ILE A 8 -1.58 -42.24 3.71
CA ILE A 8 -2.14 -41.08 3.00
C ILE A 8 -3.66 -41.27 3.02
N ALA A 9 -4.32 -40.70 4.02
CA ALA A 9 -5.77 -40.58 4.04
C ALA A 9 -6.19 -39.63 2.91
N ALA A 10 -6.85 -40.19 1.90
CA ALA A 10 -7.51 -39.48 0.84
C ALA A 10 -8.56 -38.51 1.44
N ILE A 11 -8.42 -37.22 1.16
CA ILE A 11 -9.49 -36.24 1.34
C ILE A 11 -10.48 -36.47 0.20
N SER A 12 -11.44 -37.35 0.46
CA SER A 12 -12.62 -37.57 -0.38
C SER A 12 -13.81 -37.54 0.55
N ASP A 13 -14.47 -36.39 0.63
CA ASP A 13 -15.91 -36.29 0.86
C ASP A 13 -16.36 -34.85 0.55
N TRP A 14 -16.81 -34.63 -0.69
CA TRP A 14 -17.61 -33.47 -1.06
C TRP A 14 -19.02 -33.95 -1.42
N PRO A 15 -19.99 -33.92 -0.49
CA PRO A 15 -21.38 -34.09 -0.85
C PRO A 15 -21.92 -32.74 -1.35
N GLY A 16 -22.55 -32.77 -2.51
CA GLY A 16 -23.15 -31.60 -3.15
C GLY A 16 -24.12 -30.87 -2.22
N SER A 17 -23.84 -29.59 -2.02
CA SER A 17 -24.78 -28.56 -1.62
C SER A 17 -24.34 -27.28 -2.33
N SER A 18 -25.30 -26.50 -2.84
CA SER A 18 -25.15 -25.33 -3.70
C SER A 18 -23.83 -24.56 -3.54
N ALA A 19 -23.12 -24.30 -4.65
CA ALA A 19 -22.00 -23.37 -4.69
C ALA A 19 -22.50 -21.94 -4.40
N ALA A 20 -22.76 -21.64 -3.13
CA ALA A 20 -22.57 -20.31 -2.62
C ALA A 20 -21.07 -20.06 -2.76
N THR A 21 -20.69 -19.14 -3.64
CA THR A 21 -19.32 -18.62 -3.75
C THR A 21 -18.84 -18.26 -2.35
N GLN A 22 -17.89 -19.03 -1.82
CA GLN A 22 -17.39 -18.82 -0.48
C GLN A 22 -16.69 -17.46 -0.43
N ARG A 23 -17.27 -16.52 0.31
CA ARG A 23 -16.66 -15.19 0.50
C ARG A 23 -15.27 -15.32 1.14
N LEU A 24 -14.32 -14.57 0.60
CA LEU A 24 -12.91 -14.55 0.98
C LEU A 24 -12.69 -13.89 2.34
N PHE A 25 -13.47 -12.86 2.65
CA PHE A 25 -13.34 -12.09 3.88
C PHE A 25 -14.66 -11.98 4.63
N ASP A 26 -14.56 -11.71 5.93
CA ASP A 26 -15.68 -11.51 6.83
C ASP A 26 -15.86 -10.03 7.17
N ARG A 27 -14.81 -9.22 7.00
CA ARG A 27 -14.82 -7.78 7.21
C ARG A 27 -13.94 -7.06 6.19
N TYR A 28 -14.38 -5.87 5.79
CA TYR A 28 -13.70 -4.97 4.87
C TYR A 28 -13.49 -3.63 5.56
N VAL A 29 -12.27 -3.11 5.52
CA VAL A 29 -11.91 -1.81 6.06
C VAL A 29 -11.22 -1.02 4.96
N MET A 30 -11.55 0.26 4.82
CA MET A 30 -10.82 1.17 3.94
C MET A 30 -10.32 2.34 4.77
N VAL A 31 -9.05 2.69 4.56
CA VAL A 31 -8.35 3.78 5.24
C VAL A 31 -7.84 4.77 4.20
N ASP A 32 -8.36 5.98 4.23
CA ASP A 32 -7.76 7.15 3.57
C ASP A 32 -6.69 7.72 4.50
N TRP A 33 -5.44 7.72 4.06
CA TRP A 33 -4.28 7.99 4.90
C TRP A 33 -3.75 9.41 4.67
N SER A 34 -3.32 10.09 5.73
CA SER A 34 -2.80 11.45 5.62
C SER A 34 -1.35 11.55 6.06
N ALA A 35 -0.59 12.35 5.30
CA ALA A 35 0.77 12.78 5.65
C ALA A 35 0.81 14.16 6.34
N ALA A 36 -0.29 14.63 6.93
CA ALA A 36 -0.29 15.88 7.69
C ALA A 36 0.79 15.85 8.79
N SER A 37 1.47 16.97 9.03
CA SER A 37 2.52 17.10 10.06
C SER A 37 1.98 17.60 11.41
N SER A 38 0.66 17.64 11.57
CA SER A 38 -0.07 18.02 12.78
C SER A 38 -1.41 17.29 12.81
N PRO A 39 -2.11 17.24 13.95
CA PRO A 39 -3.43 16.64 14.01
C PRO A 39 -4.38 17.38 13.07
N ARG A 40 -5.22 16.63 12.33
CA ARG A 40 -6.12 17.21 11.32
C ARG A 40 -7.43 16.43 11.22
N LEU A 41 -8.54 17.13 11.05
CA LEU A 41 -9.87 16.57 10.76
C LEU A 41 -10.43 17.21 9.49
N GLY A 42 -11.45 16.59 8.91
CA GLY A 42 -12.10 17.00 7.68
C GLY A 42 -11.29 16.60 6.44
N ARG A 43 -11.10 17.54 5.52
CA ARG A 43 -10.39 17.29 4.26
C ARG A 43 -8.90 17.05 4.48
N ASP A 44 -8.34 16.15 3.68
CA ASP A 44 -6.91 15.79 3.68
C ASP A 44 -6.45 15.23 5.06
N SER A 45 -7.33 14.47 5.73
CA SER A 45 -7.08 13.84 7.04
C SER A 45 -7.41 12.35 7.00
N ILE A 46 -7.22 11.63 8.10
CA ILE A 46 -7.43 10.17 8.09
C ILE A 46 -8.91 9.86 8.20
N TRP A 47 -9.44 9.12 7.23
CA TRP A 47 -10.79 8.57 7.29
C TRP A 47 -10.74 7.05 7.27
N MET A 48 -11.61 6.42 8.06
CA MET A 48 -11.74 4.98 8.08
C MET A 48 -13.21 4.58 8.04
N ALA A 49 -13.55 3.66 7.15
CA ALA A 49 -14.85 2.99 7.16
C ALA A 49 -14.64 1.49 7.30
N GLU A 50 -15.58 0.83 7.98
CA GLU A 50 -15.62 -0.62 8.08
C GLU A 50 -16.97 -1.15 7.65
N ARG A 51 -16.97 -2.40 7.17
CA ARG A 51 -18.18 -3.15 6.83
C ARG A 51 -17.99 -4.62 7.16
N ALA A 52 -18.85 -5.18 7.98
CA ALA A 52 -18.98 -6.63 8.12
C ALA A 52 -19.73 -7.20 6.90
N ARG A 53 -19.40 -8.43 6.50
CA ARG A 53 -19.90 -9.09 5.28
C ARG A 53 -21.41 -9.10 5.11
N ASP A 54 -22.17 -9.20 6.22
CA ASP A 54 -23.62 -9.31 6.23
C ASP A 54 -24.30 -8.06 6.81
N SER A 55 -23.58 -6.94 6.87
CA SER A 55 -24.07 -5.65 7.36
C SER A 55 -23.84 -4.55 6.32
N GLY A 56 -24.43 -3.37 6.54
CA GLY A 56 -24.02 -2.15 5.84
C GLY A 56 -22.67 -1.63 6.34
N ALA A 57 -22.10 -0.67 5.62
CA ALA A 57 -20.96 0.09 6.15
C ALA A 57 -21.36 0.83 7.42
N SER A 58 -20.48 0.80 8.42
CA SER A 58 -20.56 1.66 9.60
C SER A 58 -20.32 3.12 9.19
N GLU A 59 -20.78 4.05 10.01
CA GLU A 59 -20.45 5.47 9.85
C GLU A 59 -18.93 5.67 9.79
N PRO A 60 -18.40 6.46 8.84
CA PRO A 60 -16.97 6.63 8.69
C PRO A 60 -16.44 7.45 9.88
N VAL A 61 -15.31 7.03 10.42
CA VAL A 61 -14.63 7.75 11.50
C VAL A 61 -13.53 8.63 10.93
N ASN A 62 -13.47 9.87 11.40
CA ASN A 62 -12.40 10.80 11.06
C ASN A 62 -11.39 10.88 12.22
N ILE A 63 -10.16 10.45 11.95
CA ILE A 63 -9.14 10.25 12.96
C ILE A 63 -8.05 11.32 12.80
N SER A 64 -7.73 12.00 13.90
CA SER A 64 -6.87 13.18 13.81
C SER A 64 -5.38 12.89 13.61
N THR A 65 -4.91 11.71 14.04
CA THR A 65 -3.49 11.34 14.01
C THR A 65 -3.26 9.91 13.55
N ARG A 66 -2.08 9.64 12.98
CA ARG A 66 -1.68 8.30 12.53
C ARG A 66 -1.59 7.33 13.72
N ALA A 67 -1.03 7.77 14.84
CA ALA A 67 -0.98 6.97 16.07
C ALA A 67 -2.38 6.53 16.54
N ALA A 68 -3.37 7.44 16.52
CA ALA A 68 -4.75 7.11 16.86
C ALA A 68 -5.39 6.16 15.83
N ALA A 69 -5.07 6.31 14.54
CA ALA A 69 -5.56 5.40 13.50
C ALA A 69 -5.01 3.98 13.67
N MET A 70 -3.72 3.84 13.96
CA MET A 70 -3.09 2.53 14.22
C MET A 70 -3.60 1.88 15.51
N ALA A 71 -3.91 2.68 16.54
CA ALA A 71 -4.55 2.18 17.75
C ALA A 71 -5.96 1.64 17.44
N ALA A 72 -6.77 2.41 16.69
CA ALA A 72 -8.11 1.99 16.28
C ALA A 72 -8.11 0.71 15.42
N LEU A 73 -7.16 0.59 14.48
CA LEU A 73 -6.97 -0.63 13.68
C LEU A 73 -6.55 -1.82 14.54
N SER A 74 -5.67 -1.61 15.52
CA SER A 74 -5.27 -2.67 16.46
C SER A 74 -6.48 -3.15 17.28
N ASP A 75 -7.26 -2.22 17.82
CA ASP A 75 -8.45 -2.56 18.62
C ASP A 75 -9.50 -3.28 17.77
N LEU A 76 -9.70 -2.85 16.52
CA LEU A 76 -10.56 -3.55 15.56
C LEU A 76 -10.08 -4.99 15.37
N VAL A 77 -8.82 -5.22 15.01
CA VAL A 77 -8.28 -6.57 14.75
C VAL A 77 -8.35 -7.47 15.99
N MET A 78 -8.12 -6.91 17.18
CA MET A 78 -8.22 -7.65 18.44
C MET A 78 -9.65 -8.07 18.78
N THR A 79 -10.65 -7.26 18.38
CA THR A 79 -12.07 -7.53 18.66
C THR A 79 -12.73 -8.42 17.61
N THR A 80 -12.16 -8.54 16.40
CA THR A 80 -12.73 -9.34 15.32
C THR A 80 -12.49 -10.85 15.46
N GLY A 81 -11.78 -11.32 16.48
CA GLY A 81 -11.60 -12.76 16.74
C GLY A 81 -11.03 -13.49 15.51
N ASP A 82 -11.64 -14.59 15.06
CA ASP A 82 -11.18 -15.36 13.89
C ASP A 82 -11.70 -14.85 12.52
N GLU A 83 -12.31 -13.66 12.46
CA GLU A 83 -12.71 -13.06 11.17
C GLU A 83 -11.50 -12.85 10.26
N ARG A 84 -11.67 -13.14 8.97
CA ARG A 84 -10.72 -12.73 7.92
C ARG A 84 -11.01 -11.28 7.55
N VAL A 85 -10.03 -10.40 7.71
CA VAL A 85 -10.20 -8.96 7.50
C VAL A 85 -9.39 -8.51 6.28
N LEU A 86 -10.02 -7.83 5.33
CA LEU A 86 -9.32 -7.11 4.26
C LEU A 86 -9.25 -5.62 4.62
N ILE A 87 -8.04 -5.06 4.68
CA ILE A 87 -7.81 -3.64 4.95
C ILE A 87 -7.14 -2.99 3.74
N GLY A 88 -7.85 -2.05 3.12
CA GLY A 88 -7.33 -1.22 2.04
C GLY A 88 -6.71 0.07 2.57
N PHE A 89 -5.54 0.45 2.05
CA PHE A 89 -4.94 1.77 2.25
C PHE A 89 -4.80 2.50 0.91
N ASP A 90 -5.01 3.81 0.92
CA ASP A 90 -4.99 4.67 -0.29
C ASP A 90 -3.59 5.06 -0.81
N PHE A 91 -2.53 4.55 -0.18
CA PHE A 91 -1.15 4.85 -0.54
C PHE A 91 -0.42 3.63 -1.10
N THR A 92 0.58 3.90 -1.94
CA THR A 92 1.43 2.90 -2.58
C THR A 92 2.31 2.14 -1.59
N PHE A 93 2.46 0.82 -1.75
CA PHE A 93 3.26 -0.02 -0.84
C PHE A 93 4.74 -0.22 -1.21
N GLY A 94 5.19 0.27 -2.36
CA GLY A 94 6.56 0.03 -2.82
C GLY A 94 7.08 1.11 -3.75
N TYR A 95 8.40 1.12 -3.96
CA TYR A 95 9.01 1.95 -5.00
C TYR A 95 9.16 1.13 -6.29
N PRO A 96 9.34 1.79 -7.46
CA PRO A 96 9.68 1.09 -8.70
C PRO A 96 10.93 0.22 -8.54
N THR A 97 10.96 -0.91 -9.24
CA THR A 97 12.05 -1.91 -9.15
C THR A 97 13.44 -1.28 -9.32
N GLY A 98 14.42 -1.82 -8.59
CA GLY A 98 15.78 -1.28 -8.50
C GLY A 98 15.93 -0.13 -7.49
N THR A 99 14.91 0.13 -6.66
CA THR A 99 14.96 1.18 -5.64
C THR A 99 15.34 0.62 -4.26
N ALA A 100 15.01 -0.64 -3.96
CA ALA A 100 15.28 -1.22 -2.65
C ALA A 100 16.78 -1.18 -2.28
N ASP A 101 17.64 -1.51 -3.24
CA ASP A 101 19.10 -1.43 -3.07
C ASP A 101 19.54 0.03 -2.82
N LEU A 102 18.95 0.98 -3.54
CA LEU A 102 19.25 2.40 -3.37
C LEU A 102 18.88 2.89 -1.96
N ILE A 103 17.78 2.42 -1.38
CA ILE A 103 17.34 2.89 -0.04
C ILE A 103 18.19 2.30 1.08
N THR A 104 18.51 1.01 1.02
CA THR A 104 18.96 0.27 2.21
C THR A 104 20.47 0.28 2.41
N SER A 105 21.26 0.04 1.36
CA SER A 105 22.71 -0.17 1.49
C SER A 105 23.52 0.12 0.21
N GLY A 106 22.90 0.12 -0.96
CA GLY A 106 23.56 0.16 -2.26
C GLY A 106 24.09 -1.19 -2.74
N GLU A 107 23.98 -2.24 -1.92
CA GLU A 107 24.36 -3.60 -2.31
C GLU A 107 23.17 -4.35 -2.92
N PRO A 108 23.39 -5.23 -3.92
CA PRO A 108 22.30 -5.94 -4.59
C PRO A 108 21.54 -6.91 -3.69
N GLY A 109 20.21 -6.94 -3.87
CA GLY A 109 19.33 -7.99 -3.35
C GLY A 109 18.44 -7.57 -2.18
N ALA A 110 18.32 -6.27 -1.91
CA ALA A 110 17.32 -5.75 -1.00
C ALA A 110 15.91 -5.93 -1.57
N THR A 111 14.95 -6.08 -0.68
CA THR A 111 13.53 -6.31 -1.02
C THR A 111 12.64 -5.23 -0.43
N TRP A 112 11.35 -5.25 -0.74
CA TRP A 112 10.32 -4.41 -0.13
C TRP A 112 10.40 -4.43 1.41
N ALA A 113 10.68 -5.60 2.01
CA ALA A 113 10.73 -5.77 3.45
C ALA A 113 11.91 -5.00 4.07
N ASP A 114 13.03 -4.92 3.36
CA ASP A 114 14.20 -4.14 3.79
C ASP A 114 13.93 -2.65 3.70
N VAL A 115 13.20 -2.20 2.67
CA VAL A 115 12.77 -0.80 2.54
C VAL A 115 11.82 -0.42 3.68
N TRP A 116 10.80 -1.24 3.95
CA TRP A 116 9.83 -0.99 5.01
C TRP A 116 10.51 -0.91 6.39
N ARG A 117 11.41 -1.86 6.67
CA ARG A 117 12.24 -1.87 7.88
C ARG A 117 13.11 -0.60 7.98
N TRP A 118 13.76 -0.21 6.88
CA TRP A 118 14.56 1.02 6.85
C TRP A 118 13.70 2.25 7.17
N MET A 119 12.50 2.37 6.59
CA MET A 119 11.57 3.48 6.89
C MET A 119 11.13 3.48 8.36
N ALA A 120 10.84 2.31 8.93
CA ALA A 120 10.43 2.18 10.33
C ALA A 120 11.55 2.54 11.34
N GLU A 121 12.81 2.32 10.94
CA GLU A 121 14.02 2.63 11.73
C GLU A 121 14.44 4.10 11.64
N HIS A 122 14.25 4.74 10.47
CA HIS A 122 14.78 6.09 10.21
C HIS A 122 13.76 7.22 10.35
N ILE A 123 12.46 6.93 10.21
CA ILE A 123 11.41 7.95 10.37
C ILE A 123 10.95 8.01 11.82
N SER A 124 10.80 9.24 12.33
CA SER A 124 10.08 9.55 13.57
C SER A 124 8.71 10.13 13.22
N ASP A 125 7.65 9.61 13.84
CA ASP A 125 6.30 10.15 13.76
C ASP A 125 5.65 10.10 15.14
N ASP A 126 5.40 11.26 15.76
CA ASP A 126 4.88 11.34 17.13
C ASP A 126 3.34 11.23 17.19
N GLU A 127 2.82 11.12 18.42
CA GLU A 127 1.38 11.05 18.71
C GLU A 127 0.57 12.26 18.19
N ASN A 128 1.23 13.37 17.87
CA ASN A 128 0.67 14.62 17.35
C ASN A 128 1.00 14.82 15.86
N ASN A 129 1.37 13.77 15.12
CA ASN A 129 1.76 13.80 13.71
C ASN A 129 3.04 14.60 13.42
N ARG A 130 3.83 15.05 14.41
CA ARG A 130 5.12 15.70 14.14
C ARG A 130 6.09 14.63 13.65
N ASN A 131 6.68 14.85 12.49
CA ASN A 131 7.56 13.89 11.84
C ASN A 131 8.70 14.54 11.06
N ASP A 132 9.73 13.75 10.81
CA ASP A 132 10.99 14.11 10.17
C ASP A 132 11.10 13.62 8.71
N ARG A 133 9.99 13.17 8.09
CA ARG A 133 10.00 12.52 6.76
C ARG A 133 10.73 13.32 5.67
N PHE A 134 10.68 14.65 5.73
CA PHE A 134 11.37 15.51 4.76
C PHE A 134 12.89 15.54 5.00
N ASP A 135 13.32 15.49 6.26
CA ASP A 135 14.74 15.42 6.63
C ASP A 135 15.29 14.04 6.25
N VAL A 136 14.54 12.97 6.53
CA VAL A 136 14.86 11.60 6.08
C VAL A 136 14.93 11.52 4.56
N ALA A 137 13.99 12.13 3.83
CA ALA A 137 14.03 12.16 2.38
C ALA A 137 15.23 12.95 1.82
N ALA A 138 15.61 14.05 2.48
CA ALA A 138 16.80 14.81 2.12
C ALA A 138 18.09 13.99 2.34
N GLN A 139 18.17 13.25 3.45
CA GLN A 139 19.28 12.33 3.71
C GLN A 139 19.35 11.23 2.65
N LEU A 140 18.22 10.58 2.37
CA LEU A 140 18.12 9.53 1.36
C LEU A 140 18.53 10.06 -0.04
N ASN A 141 18.09 11.25 -0.41
CA ASN A 141 18.52 11.89 -1.65
C ASN A 141 20.04 12.12 -1.68
N ALA A 142 20.65 12.60 -0.60
CA ALA A 142 22.09 12.83 -0.54
C ALA A 142 22.87 11.52 -0.70
N ASP A 143 22.41 10.43 -0.09
CA ASP A 143 23.04 9.11 -0.18
C ASP A 143 22.90 8.50 -1.58
N ILE A 144 21.72 8.62 -2.19
CA ILE A 144 21.49 8.19 -3.58
C ILE A 144 22.32 9.04 -4.54
N GLU A 145 22.37 10.35 -4.35
CA GLU A 145 23.13 11.27 -5.18
C GLU A 145 24.63 11.00 -5.09
N HIS A 146 25.14 10.70 -3.90
CA HIS A 146 26.54 10.33 -3.72
C HIS A 146 26.93 9.09 -4.55
N ARG A 147 26.04 8.11 -4.68
CA ARG A 147 26.27 6.85 -5.40
C ARG A 147 25.98 6.95 -6.91
N THR A 148 25.02 7.78 -7.30
CA THR A 148 24.43 7.75 -8.66
C THR A 148 24.46 9.09 -9.40
N GLY A 149 24.77 10.18 -8.69
CA GLY A 149 24.67 11.56 -9.20
C GLY A 149 23.24 12.07 -9.33
N VAL A 150 22.26 11.44 -8.67
CA VAL A 150 20.84 11.75 -8.77
C VAL A 150 20.18 11.90 -7.39
N ALA A 151 19.37 12.94 -7.23
CA ALA A 151 18.46 13.13 -6.10
C ALA A 151 17.00 12.94 -6.56
N PRO A 152 16.39 11.74 -6.38
CA PRO A 152 15.10 11.41 -6.99
C PRO A 152 13.87 12.01 -6.30
N LEU A 153 13.89 12.11 -4.98
CA LEU A 153 12.78 12.61 -4.17
C LEU A 153 12.64 14.12 -4.33
N TRP A 154 11.41 14.61 -4.29
CA TRP A 154 11.13 16.03 -4.44
C TRP A 154 9.82 16.43 -3.79
N GLY A 155 9.64 17.74 -3.64
CA GLY A 155 8.47 18.31 -2.99
C GLY A 155 8.79 18.64 -1.52
N TYR A 156 9.22 19.88 -1.29
CA TYR A 156 9.47 20.41 0.05
C TYR A 156 8.60 21.64 0.29
N PRO A 157 7.75 21.67 1.32
CA PRO A 157 6.82 22.77 1.58
C PRO A 157 7.49 23.95 2.30
N GLY A 158 8.67 23.76 2.89
CA GLY A 158 9.38 24.79 3.64
C GLY A 158 9.87 25.95 2.76
N ARG A 159 10.12 27.10 3.40
CA ARG A 159 10.59 28.32 2.71
C ARG A 159 12.03 28.20 2.23
N GLU A 160 12.89 27.56 3.02
CA GLU A 160 14.29 27.37 2.69
C GLU A 160 14.44 26.14 1.79
N ARG A 161 15.22 26.24 0.72
CA ARG A 161 15.57 25.08 -0.08
C ARG A 161 16.69 24.35 0.66
N THR A 162 16.46 23.11 1.03
CA THR A 162 17.56 22.20 1.36
C THR A 162 18.21 21.76 0.05
N ASP A 163 19.53 21.84 -0.08
CA ASP A 163 20.23 21.46 -1.32
C ASP A 163 19.91 20.01 -1.73
N ALA A 164 19.67 19.14 -0.75
CA ALA A 164 19.38 17.72 -0.96
C ALA A 164 17.90 17.40 -1.27
N LEU A 165 16.94 18.32 -1.11
CA LEU A 165 15.52 18.07 -1.44
C LEU A 165 14.90 19.23 -2.20
N SER A 166 14.71 19.01 -3.51
CA SER A 166 14.16 20.01 -4.41
C SER A 166 12.68 20.28 -4.14
N ARG A 167 12.25 21.54 -4.33
CA ARG A 167 10.83 21.91 -4.31
C ARG A 167 10.08 21.50 -5.58
N THR A 168 10.79 21.27 -6.67
CA THR A 168 10.21 20.97 -7.98
C THR A 168 10.67 19.61 -8.48
N ARG A 169 9.84 18.98 -9.30
CA ARG A 169 10.13 17.72 -9.96
C ARG A 169 11.49 17.76 -10.70
N PRO A 170 12.45 16.88 -10.35
CA PRO A 170 13.75 16.84 -10.99
C PRO A 170 13.67 16.52 -12.48
N ALA A 171 14.58 17.10 -13.28
CA ALA A 171 14.65 16.89 -14.73
C ALA A 171 14.98 15.44 -15.12
N ILE A 172 15.53 14.64 -14.19
CA ILE A 172 15.81 13.21 -14.40
C ILE A 172 14.55 12.40 -14.72
N TRP A 173 13.38 12.90 -14.31
CA TRP A 173 12.10 12.28 -14.61
C TRP A 173 11.54 12.67 -16.00
N GLY A 174 12.27 13.48 -16.78
CA GLY A 174 11.90 13.91 -18.14
C GLY A 174 10.64 14.78 -18.20
N GLY A 175 10.23 15.26 -19.37
CA GLY A 175 8.87 15.77 -19.61
C GLY A 175 7.85 14.65 -19.85
N ASP A 176 6.56 15.01 -19.98
CA ASP A 176 5.49 14.06 -20.34
C ASP A 176 5.66 13.46 -21.76
N ASP A 177 6.58 14.01 -22.56
CA ASP A 177 6.83 13.64 -23.94
C ASP A 177 7.67 12.37 -24.08
N VAL A 178 7.32 11.52 -25.05
CA VAL A 178 7.88 10.16 -25.22
C VAL A 178 9.40 10.20 -25.52
N ALA A 179 9.89 11.27 -26.14
CA ALA A 179 11.31 11.47 -26.43
C ALA A 179 12.17 11.73 -25.18
N ASP A 180 11.59 12.32 -24.13
CA ASP A 180 12.29 12.63 -22.88
C ASP A 180 12.45 11.41 -21.96
N ARG A 181 11.65 10.36 -22.18
CA ARG A 181 11.76 9.09 -21.43
C ARG A 181 13.09 8.36 -21.65
N ARG A 182 13.85 8.70 -22.70
CA ARG A 182 15.21 8.19 -22.96
C ARG A 182 16.30 8.92 -22.16
N ARG A 183 15.98 10.03 -21.47
CA ARG A 183 16.95 10.81 -20.68
C ARG A 183 17.16 10.31 -19.24
N ALA A 184 16.33 9.36 -18.79
CA ALA A 184 16.38 8.79 -17.44
C ALA A 184 17.26 7.53 -17.40
N ALA A 185 18.58 7.72 -17.42
CA ALA A 185 19.53 6.76 -16.89
C ALA A 185 20.83 7.50 -16.61
N ALA A 186 20.86 8.27 -15.51
CA ALA A 186 22.16 8.54 -14.91
C ALA A 186 22.80 7.17 -14.60
N PRO A 187 24.08 6.96 -14.94
CA PRO A 187 24.75 5.70 -14.67
C PRO A 187 24.58 5.32 -13.19
N GLY A 188 23.97 4.16 -12.93
CA GLY A 188 23.77 3.63 -11.57
C GLY A 188 22.43 3.96 -10.89
N PHE A 189 21.56 4.82 -11.43
CA PHE A 189 20.26 5.10 -10.78
C PHE A 189 19.20 4.02 -11.10
N GLY A 190 19.07 3.55 -12.34
CA GLY A 190 18.29 2.35 -12.72
C GLY A 190 16.75 2.37 -12.52
N ALA A 191 16.24 3.11 -11.54
CA ALA A 191 14.84 3.14 -11.13
C ALA A 191 13.98 4.01 -12.05
N ARG A 192 12.70 3.63 -12.16
CA ARG A 192 11.68 4.37 -12.94
C ARG A 192 10.96 5.38 -12.07
N GLU A 193 10.26 6.33 -12.69
CA GLU A 193 9.41 7.25 -11.95
C GLU A 193 8.12 6.59 -11.43
N PHE A 194 7.58 5.64 -12.20
CA PHE A 194 6.31 4.97 -11.95
C PHE A 194 6.51 3.46 -11.90
N ARG A 195 5.82 2.77 -10.99
CA ARG A 195 5.73 1.31 -10.94
C ARG A 195 4.95 0.79 -12.14
N ILE A 196 4.99 -0.51 -12.33
CA ILE A 196 4.22 -1.23 -13.35
C ILE A 196 2.71 -0.95 -13.15
N ALA A 197 2.22 -0.96 -11.89
CA ALA A 197 0.82 -0.66 -11.58
C ALA A 197 0.41 0.74 -12.07
N GLU A 198 1.16 1.80 -11.74
CA GLU A 198 0.86 3.15 -12.24
C GLU A 198 0.99 3.26 -13.77
N GLN A 199 1.95 2.55 -14.39
CA GLN A 199 2.08 2.54 -15.84
C GLN A 199 0.81 1.98 -16.52
N ARG A 200 0.20 0.92 -15.96
CA ARG A 200 -1.08 0.37 -16.46
C ARG A 200 -2.23 1.34 -16.28
N VAL A 201 -2.33 1.94 -15.10
CA VAL A 201 -3.32 2.97 -14.81
C VAL A 201 -3.20 4.15 -15.78
N ARG A 202 -1.98 4.63 -16.05
CA ARG A 202 -1.71 5.69 -17.05
C ARG A 202 -2.11 5.28 -18.45
N ALA A 203 -1.85 4.04 -18.86
CA ALA A 203 -2.24 3.53 -20.17
C ALA A 203 -3.77 3.55 -20.39
N ARG A 204 -4.54 3.49 -19.30
CA ARG A 204 -6.01 3.62 -19.29
C ARG A 204 -6.51 5.07 -19.22
N GLY A 205 -5.62 6.05 -19.34
CA GLY A 205 -5.97 7.47 -19.41
C GLY A 205 -5.99 8.19 -18.05
N HIS A 206 -5.72 7.48 -16.96
CA HIS A 206 -5.63 8.08 -15.63
C HIS A 206 -4.29 8.81 -15.40
N ARG A 207 -4.17 9.51 -14.27
CA ARG A 207 -2.99 10.29 -13.87
C ARG A 207 -2.63 10.03 -12.40
N PRO A 208 -2.06 8.85 -12.08
CA PRO A 208 -1.55 8.57 -10.75
C PRO A 208 -0.31 9.44 -10.47
N PHE A 209 -0.03 9.67 -9.19
CA PHE A 209 1.14 10.41 -8.76
C PHE A 209 2.29 9.45 -8.41
N PRO A 210 3.55 9.86 -8.62
CA PRO A 210 4.69 9.00 -8.36
C PRO A 210 5.04 8.93 -6.87
N ALA A 211 5.60 7.79 -6.46
CA ALA A 211 6.18 7.54 -5.13
C ALA A 211 7.29 8.55 -4.73
N TRP A 212 7.83 9.30 -5.69
CA TRP A 212 8.92 10.26 -5.49
C TRP A 212 8.46 11.66 -5.04
N GLN A 213 7.15 11.95 -5.11
CA GLN A 213 6.58 13.26 -4.77
C GLN A 213 6.15 13.33 -3.30
N LEU A 214 6.74 14.25 -2.53
CA LEU A 214 6.55 14.36 -1.08
C LEU A 214 5.66 15.52 -0.64
N ALA A 215 5.35 16.48 -1.51
CA ALA A 215 4.49 17.62 -1.17
C ALA A 215 3.59 18.04 -2.33
N TYR A 216 2.68 18.97 -2.06
CA TYR A 216 1.67 19.49 -2.99
C TYR A 216 0.59 18.45 -3.34
N PRO A 217 -0.42 18.77 -4.17
CA PRO A 217 -1.43 17.80 -4.56
C PRO A 217 -0.79 16.53 -5.13
N GLY A 218 -1.23 15.37 -4.61
CA GLY A 218 -0.69 14.08 -5.03
C GLY A 218 0.63 13.67 -4.36
N SER A 219 0.84 14.08 -3.10
CA SER A 219 2.04 13.72 -2.33
C SER A 219 2.08 12.26 -1.84
N VAL A 220 1.89 11.31 -2.76
CA VAL A 220 1.84 9.87 -2.47
C VAL A 220 3.11 9.40 -1.77
N GLY A 221 4.28 9.92 -2.13
CA GLY A 221 5.55 9.56 -1.49
C GLY A 221 5.57 9.85 0.01
N SER A 222 4.97 10.97 0.44
CA SER A 222 4.88 11.30 1.88
C SER A 222 3.90 10.38 2.62
N GLN A 223 2.75 10.06 2.01
CA GLN A 223 1.79 9.12 2.58
C GLN A 223 2.41 7.72 2.71
N MET A 224 3.09 7.27 1.65
CA MET A 224 3.78 6.00 1.59
C MET A 224 4.90 5.88 2.64
N MET A 225 5.81 6.85 2.75
CA MET A 225 6.90 6.79 3.74
C MET A 225 6.38 6.62 5.17
N LEU A 226 5.37 7.42 5.54
CA LEU A 226 4.74 7.34 6.87
C LEU A 226 3.90 6.08 7.03
N GLY A 227 3.24 5.63 5.96
CA GLY A 227 2.45 4.40 5.93
C GLY A 227 3.32 3.16 6.15
N MET A 228 4.43 3.04 5.41
CA MET A 228 5.44 1.98 5.57
C MET A 228 5.99 1.95 7.00
N HIS A 229 6.33 3.11 7.57
CA HIS A 229 6.78 3.22 8.95
C HIS A 229 5.79 2.60 9.95
N HIS A 230 4.50 2.95 9.83
CA HIS A 230 3.47 2.45 10.74
C HIS A 230 3.10 0.99 10.49
N LEU A 231 2.95 0.59 9.22
CA LEU A 231 2.56 -0.78 8.85
C LEU A 231 3.66 -1.80 9.16
N GLU A 232 4.93 -1.45 8.99
CA GLU A 232 6.05 -2.32 9.38
C GLU A 232 6.03 -2.61 10.88
N ARG A 233 5.85 -1.58 11.72
CA ARG A 233 5.73 -1.78 13.17
C ARG A 233 4.49 -2.58 13.55
N TRP A 234 3.38 -2.31 12.87
CA TRP A 234 2.11 -2.96 13.14
C TRP A 234 2.12 -4.45 12.80
N ARG A 235 2.68 -4.85 11.65
CA ARG A 235 2.74 -6.28 11.29
C ARG A 235 3.65 -7.12 12.21
N HIS A 236 4.56 -6.48 12.93
CA HIS A 236 5.42 -7.11 13.95
C HIS A 236 4.92 -6.89 15.39
N ASP A 237 3.74 -6.28 15.59
CA ASP A 237 3.18 -6.09 16.92
C ASP A 237 2.81 -7.44 17.54
N ALA A 238 3.45 -7.75 18.67
CA ALA A 238 3.24 -9.00 19.40
C ALA A 238 1.77 -9.23 19.83
N ARG A 239 0.98 -8.15 19.98
CA ARG A 239 -0.46 -8.27 20.31
C ARG A 239 -1.26 -8.91 19.17
N LEU A 240 -0.80 -8.77 17.93
CA LEU A 240 -1.49 -9.26 16.74
C LEU A 240 -1.06 -10.66 16.32
N ASP A 241 -0.12 -11.28 17.03
CA ASP A 241 0.28 -12.70 16.87
C ASP A 241 0.54 -13.11 15.41
N GLY A 242 1.21 -12.25 14.63
CA GLY A 242 1.55 -12.51 13.22
C GLY A 242 0.36 -12.58 12.25
N ARG A 243 -0.82 -12.08 12.66
CA ARG A 243 -2.06 -12.13 11.86
C ARG A 243 -2.05 -11.17 10.66
N VAL A 244 -1.22 -10.14 10.67
CA VAL A 244 -1.16 -9.12 9.60
C VAL A 244 -0.25 -9.60 8.47
N ARG A 245 -0.80 -9.64 7.26
CA ARG A 245 -0.10 -9.98 6.02
C ARG A 245 -0.28 -8.85 5.01
N VAL A 246 0.74 -8.57 4.21
CA VAL A 246 0.75 -7.51 3.20
C VAL A 246 0.67 -8.12 1.80
N TRP A 247 -0.43 -7.89 1.09
CA TRP A 247 -0.59 -8.31 -0.29
C TRP A 247 0.08 -7.28 -1.25
N PRO A 248 0.77 -7.72 -2.32
CA PRO A 248 0.99 -9.12 -2.75
C PRO A 248 2.20 -9.80 -2.11
N PHE A 249 3.01 -9.06 -1.36
CA PHE A 249 4.33 -9.51 -0.91
C PHE A 249 4.32 -10.82 -0.11
N ASP A 250 3.36 -10.96 0.80
CA ASP A 250 3.30 -12.10 1.72
C ASP A 250 2.51 -13.28 1.17
N THR A 251 1.67 -13.06 0.16
CA THR A 251 0.63 -14.00 -0.27
C THR A 251 0.64 -14.27 -1.77
N ASP A 252 1.61 -13.72 -2.48
CA ASP A 252 1.72 -13.76 -3.94
C ASP A 252 0.59 -12.98 -4.64
N VAL A 253 0.58 -13.04 -5.97
CA VAL A 253 -0.53 -12.64 -6.84
C VAL A 253 -1.30 -13.88 -7.31
N GLY A 254 -2.54 -13.69 -7.72
CA GLY A 254 -3.43 -14.72 -8.23
C GLY A 254 -4.68 -14.91 -7.40
N ILE A 255 -5.67 -15.60 -7.95
CA ILE A 255 -6.98 -15.86 -7.30
C ILE A 255 -6.85 -16.55 -5.94
N THR A 256 -5.77 -17.30 -5.71
CA THR A 256 -5.50 -17.99 -4.45
C THR A 256 -4.82 -17.11 -3.40
N SER A 257 -4.26 -15.96 -3.78
CA SER A 257 -3.53 -15.09 -2.83
C SER A 257 -4.44 -14.48 -1.77
N ALA A 258 -5.73 -14.32 -2.07
CA ALA A 258 -6.74 -13.86 -1.11
C ALA A 258 -7.32 -14.99 -0.24
N VAL A 259 -6.97 -16.25 -0.49
CA VAL A 259 -7.44 -17.39 0.31
C VAL A 259 -6.54 -17.53 1.53
N VAL A 260 -6.93 -16.85 2.60
CA VAL A 260 -6.17 -16.77 3.86
C VAL A 260 -6.81 -17.56 5.00
N ASN A 261 -6.00 -17.95 5.98
CA ASN A 261 -6.47 -18.66 7.18
C ASN A 261 -7.42 -17.78 8.01
N PRO A 262 -8.34 -18.38 8.78
CA PRO A 262 -9.13 -17.66 9.78
C PRO A 262 -8.25 -16.77 10.66
N GLY A 263 -8.77 -15.60 11.01
CA GLY A 263 -8.05 -14.58 11.76
C GLY A 263 -7.01 -13.79 10.96
N THR A 264 -6.73 -14.10 9.69
CA THR A 264 -5.76 -13.30 8.92
C THR A 264 -6.31 -11.90 8.64
N VAL A 265 -5.45 -10.90 8.80
CA VAL A 265 -5.66 -9.51 8.36
C VAL A 265 -4.82 -9.30 7.13
N LEU A 266 -5.45 -9.24 5.95
CA LEU A 266 -4.77 -8.96 4.70
C LEU A 266 -4.82 -7.47 4.40
N VAL A 267 -3.67 -6.85 4.34
CA VAL A 267 -3.50 -5.43 4.01
C VAL A 267 -3.18 -5.30 2.53
N ALA A 268 -3.89 -4.43 1.82
CA ALA A 268 -3.71 -4.21 0.39
C ALA A 268 -3.69 -2.72 0.05
N GLU A 269 -2.94 -2.35 -0.98
CA GLU A 269 -3.04 -1.04 -1.59
C GLU A 269 -4.33 -0.94 -2.41
N VAL A 270 -5.08 0.13 -2.24
CA VAL A 270 -6.30 0.43 -3.00
C VAL A 270 -6.18 1.85 -3.53
N TRP A 271 -6.60 2.11 -4.77
CA TRP A 271 -6.64 3.47 -5.30
C TRP A 271 -8.08 3.94 -5.50
N PRO A 272 -8.70 4.64 -4.52
CA PRO A 272 -10.14 4.90 -4.54
C PRO A 272 -10.63 5.62 -5.80
N SER A 273 -9.79 6.49 -6.36
CA SER A 273 -10.14 7.28 -7.55
C SER A 273 -10.30 6.46 -8.84
N MET A 274 -10.00 5.15 -8.82
CA MET A 274 -10.29 4.26 -9.94
C MET A 274 -11.76 3.80 -10.00
N PHE A 275 -12.50 3.98 -8.91
CA PHE A 275 -13.90 3.60 -8.81
C PHE A 275 -14.83 4.80 -9.04
N ASP A 276 -16.08 4.51 -9.36
CA ASP A 276 -17.13 5.53 -9.36
C ASP A 276 -17.55 5.82 -7.92
N ILE A 277 -17.11 6.97 -7.39
CA ILE A 277 -17.31 7.34 -6.00
C ILE A 277 -18.67 7.98 -5.82
N ASP A 278 -19.50 7.38 -4.95
CA ASP A 278 -20.79 7.91 -4.56
C ASP A 278 -20.61 9.09 -3.60
N ARG A 279 -20.55 10.30 -4.19
CA ARG A 279 -20.39 11.56 -3.47
C ARG A 279 -21.58 11.94 -2.60
N GLU A 280 -22.74 11.29 -2.77
CA GLU A 280 -23.93 11.60 -1.97
C GLU A 280 -23.85 10.97 -0.57
N ARG A 281 -22.91 10.05 -0.35
CA ARG A 281 -22.73 9.36 0.94
C ARG A 281 -22.24 10.25 2.07
N HIS A 282 -21.47 11.30 1.75
CA HIS A 282 -20.89 12.17 2.76
C HIS A 282 -20.43 13.51 2.15
N GLU A 283 -20.49 14.60 2.94
CA GLU A 283 -20.08 15.94 2.48
C GLU A 283 -18.56 16.08 2.23
N VAL A 284 -17.76 15.30 2.97
CA VAL A 284 -16.30 15.17 2.77
C VAL A 284 -16.04 14.04 1.79
N LEU A 285 -15.37 14.35 0.68
CA LEU A 285 -15.05 13.39 -0.39
C LEU A 285 -14.26 12.18 0.13
N ASP A 286 -13.26 12.41 0.98
CA ASP A 286 -12.40 11.40 1.58
C ASP A 286 -13.23 10.35 2.35
N ALA A 287 -14.25 10.80 3.09
CA ALA A 287 -15.20 9.92 3.78
C ALA A 287 -16.11 9.15 2.81
N ALA A 288 -16.60 9.81 1.76
CA ALA A 288 -17.41 9.17 0.72
C ALA A 288 -16.62 8.10 -0.04
N GLN A 289 -15.31 8.31 -0.23
CA GLN A 289 -14.40 7.35 -0.83
C GLN A 289 -14.28 6.08 0.01
N VAL A 290 -13.95 6.19 1.30
CA VAL A 290 -13.81 5.00 2.15
C VAL A 290 -15.11 4.22 2.27
N LEU A 291 -16.26 4.90 2.37
CA LEU A 291 -17.58 4.27 2.41
C LEU A 291 -17.94 3.55 1.11
N THR A 292 -17.63 4.17 -0.04
CA THR A 292 -17.91 3.55 -1.34
C THR A 292 -17.05 2.31 -1.54
N VAL A 293 -15.77 2.38 -1.19
CA VAL A 293 -14.82 1.28 -1.41
C VAL A 293 -15.16 0.06 -0.57
N VAL A 294 -15.48 0.20 0.73
CA VAL A 294 -15.85 -0.97 1.55
C VAL A 294 -17.10 -1.68 1.02
N ASP A 295 -18.04 -0.93 0.44
CA ASP A 295 -19.24 -1.50 -0.18
C ASP A 295 -18.91 -2.23 -1.49
N LEU A 296 -18.03 -1.66 -2.32
CA LEU A 296 -17.56 -2.30 -3.54
C LEU A 296 -16.81 -3.59 -3.25
N LEU A 297 -15.93 -3.60 -2.24
CA LEU A 297 -15.20 -4.80 -1.82
C LEU A 297 -16.16 -5.88 -1.31
N ALA A 298 -17.10 -5.52 -0.43
CA ALA A 298 -18.08 -6.45 0.09
C ALA A 298 -19.00 -7.02 -1.01
N ALA A 299 -19.42 -6.18 -1.96
CA ALA A 299 -20.23 -6.61 -3.09
C ALA A 299 -19.46 -7.52 -4.05
N ALA A 300 -18.20 -7.19 -4.36
CA ALA A 300 -17.32 -8.01 -5.19
C ALA A 300 -17.02 -9.37 -4.53
N ASP A 301 -16.92 -9.43 -3.21
CA ASP A 301 -16.72 -10.70 -2.51
C ASP A 301 -18.02 -11.53 -2.50
N ALA A 302 -19.15 -10.88 -2.21
CA ALA A 302 -20.45 -11.52 -2.17
C ALA A 302 -20.87 -12.13 -3.52
N ASN A 303 -20.45 -11.52 -4.63
CA ASN A 303 -20.70 -12.04 -5.98
C ASN A 303 -19.58 -12.96 -6.51
N GLY A 304 -18.53 -13.21 -5.71
CA GLY A 304 -17.40 -14.09 -6.07
C GLY A 304 -16.43 -13.52 -7.10
N THR A 305 -16.42 -12.21 -7.33
CA THR A 305 -15.50 -11.57 -8.30
C THR A 305 -14.27 -10.94 -7.66
N LEU A 306 -14.27 -10.75 -6.32
CA LEU A 306 -13.17 -10.12 -5.62
C LEU A 306 -11.84 -10.87 -5.82
N ALA A 307 -11.86 -12.22 -5.93
CA ALA A 307 -10.65 -13.00 -6.19
C ALA A 307 -9.89 -12.54 -7.45
N ASN A 308 -10.60 -12.08 -8.48
CA ASN A 308 -10.00 -11.59 -9.73
C ASN A 308 -9.23 -10.28 -9.53
N TRP A 309 -9.53 -9.51 -8.48
CA TRP A 309 -8.83 -8.26 -8.19
C TRP A 309 -7.42 -8.51 -7.67
N PHE A 310 -7.17 -9.73 -7.19
CA PHE A 310 -5.88 -10.21 -6.72
C PHE A 310 -5.07 -10.90 -7.83
N ASP A 311 -5.62 -11.04 -9.05
CA ASP A 311 -5.03 -11.80 -10.16
C ASP A 311 -4.67 -10.88 -11.36
N PRO A 312 -3.68 -9.98 -11.22
CA PRO A 312 -3.22 -9.16 -12.33
C PRO A 312 -2.53 -10.01 -13.41
N ASP A 313 -2.80 -9.70 -14.67
CA ASP A 313 -2.11 -10.33 -15.81
C ASP A 313 -0.67 -9.82 -15.90
N LEU A 314 0.29 -10.52 -15.29
CA LEU A 314 1.71 -10.14 -15.24
C LEU A 314 2.56 -11.10 -16.08
N THR A 315 3.53 -10.56 -16.82
CA THR A 315 4.64 -11.38 -17.31
C THR A 315 5.48 -11.90 -16.13
N ALA A 316 6.28 -12.95 -16.35
CA ALA A 316 7.14 -13.50 -15.30
C ALA A 316 8.10 -12.47 -14.68
N GLN A 317 8.62 -11.55 -15.49
CA GLN A 317 9.49 -10.47 -15.02
C GLN A 317 8.72 -9.40 -14.23
N GLU A 318 7.55 -8.99 -14.69
CA GLU A 318 6.72 -8.03 -13.93
C GLU A 318 6.31 -8.62 -12.58
N ARG A 319 5.94 -9.91 -12.54
CA ARG A 319 5.62 -10.62 -11.31
C ARG A 319 6.79 -10.59 -10.33
N ASP A 320 8.00 -10.86 -10.80
CA ASP A 320 9.22 -10.80 -9.97
C ASP A 320 9.42 -9.40 -9.37
N HIS A 321 9.30 -8.34 -10.17
CA HIS A 321 9.40 -6.96 -9.69
C HIS A 321 8.30 -6.59 -8.68
N VAL A 322 7.05 -7.01 -8.95
CA VAL A 322 5.89 -6.75 -8.08
C VAL A 322 6.05 -7.42 -6.72
N LEU A 323 6.49 -8.67 -6.69
CA LEU A 323 6.66 -9.43 -5.45
C LEU A 323 7.92 -9.04 -4.67
N THR A 324 8.96 -8.57 -5.36
CA THR A 324 10.23 -8.24 -4.72
C THR A 324 10.26 -6.80 -4.20
N GLU A 325 9.69 -5.84 -4.93
CA GLU A 325 9.83 -4.41 -4.59
C GLU A 325 8.55 -3.58 -4.78
N GLU A 326 7.88 -3.69 -5.91
CA GLU A 326 6.91 -2.66 -6.34
C GLU A 326 5.57 -2.75 -5.60
N GLY A 327 5.09 -3.95 -5.30
CA GLY A 327 3.71 -4.18 -4.85
C GLY A 327 2.69 -3.96 -5.98
N TRP A 328 1.39 -3.99 -5.63
CA TRP A 328 0.31 -3.84 -6.61
C TRP A 328 -0.92 -3.14 -6.01
N THR A 329 -1.60 -2.33 -6.84
CA THR A 329 -2.89 -1.73 -6.49
C THR A 329 -4.02 -2.72 -6.76
N LEU A 330 -4.78 -3.10 -5.72
CA LEU A 330 -5.85 -4.08 -5.82
C LEU A 330 -6.89 -3.68 -6.88
N GLY A 331 -7.23 -4.62 -7.78
CA GLY A 331 -8.20 -4.40 -8.86
C GLY A 331 -7.64 -3.71 -10.11
N VAL A 332 -6.37 -3.28 -10.12
CA VAL A 332 -5.72 -2.84 -11.35
C VAL A 332 -5.41 -4.05 -12.22
N THR A 333 -6.02 -4.08 -13.40
CA THR A 333 -5.79 -5.09 -14.44
C THR A 333 -4.89 -4.57 -15.55
#